data_AF-A0A5S3YM82-F1
#
_entry.id   AF-A0A5S3YM82-F1
#
_cell.length_a   1.000
_cell.length_b   1.000
_cell.length_c   1.000
_cell.angle_alpha   90.00
_cell.angle_beta   90.00
_cell.angle_gamma   90.00
#
_symmetry.space_group_name_H-M   'P 1'
#
loop_
_entity.id
_entity.type
_entity.pdbx_description
1 polymer ?
#
loop_
_entity_poly.entity_id
_entity_poly.type
_entity_poly.pdbx_seq_one_letter_code
_entity_poly.pdbx_strand_id
1 'polypeptide(L)'
;LVSSDAGHQDAELIEQVRWHLRQVFPDYMVPAAFVVLDALPLSANGKVNRDALPEPDMEALRAEYIAPQTETEIRLSEIWQQVLGLEKVGITDSFFELGGHSL
;
A
#
# COMPACT_ATOMS: atom_id res chain seq x y z
N LEU A 1 -21.69 7.52 -14.66
CA LEU A 1 -21.00 6.62 -15.63
C LEU A 1 -19.52 6.96 -15.84
N VAL A 2 -19.00 8.10 -15.34
CA VAL A 2 -17.59 8.51 -15.53
C VAL A 2 -16.63 7.88 -14.49
N SER A 3 -17.14 7.41 -13.35
CA SER A 3 -16.31 6.97 -12.22
C SER A 3 -15.52 5.67 -12.43
N SER A 4 -15.86 4.86 -13.45
CA SER A 4 -15.18 3.58 -13.71
C SER A 4 -13.85 3.73 -14.47
N ASP A 5 -13.69 4.80 -15.25
CA ASP A 5 -12.54 5.00 -16.14
C ASP A 5 -11.37 5.68 -15.42
N ALA A 6 -11.67 6.67 -14.57
CA ALA A 6 -10.67 7.37 -13.76
C ALA A 6 -9.93 6.44 -12.79
N GLY A 7 -10.66 5.53 -12.11
CA GLY A 7 -10.03 4.57 -11.18
C GLY A 7 -9.10 3.56 -11.88
N HIS A 8 -9.35 3.22 -13.14
CA HIS A 8 -8.44 2.35 -13.90
C HIS A 8 -7.17 3.10 -14.33
N GLN A 9 -7.30 4.37 -14.71
CA GLN A 9 -6.15 5.22 -15.07
C GLN A 9 -5.25 5.48 -13.86
N ASP A 10 -5.83 5.71 -12.69
CA ASP A 10 -5.08 5.92 -11.44
C ASP A 10 -4.29 4.66 -11.05
N ALA A 11 -4.90 3.48 -11.17
CA ALA A 11 -4.22 2.21 -10.88
C ALA A 11 -3.03 1.97 -11.84
N GLU A 12 -3.20 2.25 -13.13
CA GLU A 12 -2.13 2.13 -14.12
C GLU A 12 -0.99 3.12 -13.83
N LEU A 13 -1.31 4.37 -13.50
CA LEU A 13 -0.34 5.40 -13.13
C LEU A 13 0.46 4.98 -11.88
N ILE A 14 -0.21 4.47 -10.85
CA ILE A 14 0.42 4.00 -9.62
C ILE A 14 1.43 2.88 -9.93
N GLU A 15 1.06 1.89 -10.75
CA GLU A 15 1.95 0.80 -11.11
C GLU A 15 3.15 1.27 -11.94
N GLN A 16 2.96 2.21 -12.86
CA GLN A 16 4.06 2.81 -13.62
C GLN A 16 5.05 3.55 -12.70
N VAL A 17 4.55 4.34 -11.75
CA VAL A 17 5.38 5.06 -10.77
C VAL A 17 6.12 4.07 -9.87
N ARG A 18 5.43 3.07 -9.34
CA ARG A 18 6.02 2.02 -8.49
C ARG A 18 7.11 1.26 -9.23
N TRP A 19 6.85 0.85 -10.48
CA TRP A 19 7.84 0.18 -11.31
C TRP A 19 9.08 1.05 -11.54
N HIS A 20 8.89 2.33 -11.86
CA HIS A 20 10.00 3.26 -12.06
C HIS A 20 10.84 3.44 -10.80
N LEU A 21 10.20 3.65 -9.64
CA LEU A 21 10.89 3.83 -8.36
C LEU A 21 11.75 2.62 -7.99
N ARG A 22 11.29 1.39 -8.25
CA ARG A 22 12.09 0.16 -8.03
C ARG A 22 13.35 0.07 -8.89
N GLN A 23 13.42 0.80 -10.02
CA GLN A 23 14.64 0.82 -10.85
C GLN A 23 15.71 1.77 -10.31
N VAL A 24 15.31 2.77 -9.53
CA VAL A 24 16.20 3.87 -9.09
C VAL A 24 16.42 3.90 -7.58
N PHE A 25 15.57 3.20 -6.81
CA PHE A 25 15.66 3.09 -5.37
C PHE A 25 15.70 1.63 -4.92
N PRO A 26 16.39 1.33 -3.80
CA PRO A 26 16.20 0.08 -3.08
C PRO A 26 14.74 -0.11 -2.67
N ASP A 27 14.29 -1.37 -2.57
CA ASP A 27 12.89 -1.71 -2.27
C ASP A 27 12.33 -1.02 -1.01
N TYR A 28 13.15 -0.88 0.05
CA TYR A 28 12.74 -0.24 1.30
C TYR A 28 12.49 1.27 1.21
N MET A 29 12.85 1.90 0.09
CA MET A 29 12.55 3.32 -0.20
C MET A 29 11.34 3.50 -1.12
N VAL A 30 10.77 2.41 -1.64
CA VAL A 30 9.57 2.46 -2.47
C VAL A 30 8.34 2.57 -1.56
N PRO A 31 7.46 3.57 -1.75
CA PRO A 31 6.27 3.72 -0.91
C PRO A 31 5.37 2.48 -0.92
N ALA A 32 4.89 2.09 0.26
CA ALA A 32 3.89 1.04 0.41
C ALA A 32 2.56 1.44 -0.25
N ALA A 33 2.17 2.70 -0.10
CA ALA A 33 0.89 3.24 -0.55
C ALA A 33 1.07 4.46 -1.47
N PHE A 34 0.17 4.59 -2.45
CA PHE A 34 0.05 5.76 -3.31
C PHE A 34 -1.40 6.24 -3.29
N VAL A 35 -1.60 7.55 -3.16
CA VAL A 35 -2.92 8.17 -3.21
C VAL A 35 -2.90 9.24 -4.28
N VAL A 36 -3.75 9.09 -5.29
CA VAL A 36 -3.91 10.09 -6.36
C VAL A 36 -4.82 11.20 -5.85
N LEU A 37 -4.37 12.44 -6.02
CA LEU A 37 -5.11 13.64 -5.64
C LEU A 37 -5.18 14.57 -6.84
N ASP A 38 -6.36 15.14 -7.10
CA ASP A 38 -6.52 16.20 -8.10
C ASP A 38 -5.66 17.43 -7.77
N ALA A 39 -5.52 17.72 -6.46
CA ALA A 39 -4.69 18.80 -5.96
C ALA A 39 -4.20 18.51 -4.53
N LEU A 40 -3.02 19.04 -4.19
CA LEU A 40 -2.50 18.97 -2.83
C LEU A 40 -3.31 19.89 -1.90
N PRO A 41 -3.69 19.42 -0.69
CA PRO A 41 -4.32 20.28 0.30
C PRO A 41 -3.31 21.34 0.76
N LEU A 42 -3.73 22.61 0.75
CA LEU A 42 -2.90 23.74 1.16
C LEU A 42 -3.45 24.41 2.42
N SER A 43 -2.55 24.90 3.26
CA SER A 43 -2.85 25.82 4.36
C SER A 43 -3.21 27.22 3.84
N ALA A 44 -3.74 28.08 4.71
CA ALA A 44 -4.06 29.47 4.37
C ALA A 44 -2.87 30.28 3.82
N ASN A 45 -1.65 29.86 4.13
CA ASN A 45 -0.41 30.49 3.65
C ASN A 45 0.15 29.80 2.38
N GLY A 46 -0.60 28.90 1.74
CA GLY A 46 -0.22 28.22 0.50
C GLY A 46 0.78 27.07 0.65
N LYS A 47 1.18 26.70 1.87
CA LYS A 47 2.03 25.52 2.13
C LYS A 47 1.18 24.26 2.13
N VAL A 48 1.75 23.11 1.73
CA VAL A 48 1.09 21.80 1.85
C VAL A 48 0.65 21.57 3.30
N ASN A 49 -0.63 21.28 3.48
CA ASN A 49 -1.22 20.91 4.75
C ASN A 49 -1.18 19.38 4.88
N ARG A 50 -0.13 18.87 5.52
CA ARG A 50 0.11 17.41 5.65
C ARG A 50 -0.97 16.71 6.49
N ASP A 51 -1.54 17.42 7.47
CA ASP A 51 -2.59 16.88 8.35
C ASP A 51 -3.93 16.73 7.63
N ALA A 52 -4.08 17.37 6.46
CA ALA A 52 -5.25 17.26 5.61
C ALA A 52 -5.05 16.27 4.44
N LEU A 53 -3.92 15.57 4.37
CA LEU A 53 -3.76 14.48 3.41
C LEU A 53 -4.69 13.32 3.80
N PRO A 54 -5.40 12.72 2.85
CA PRO A 54 -6.21 11.54 3.15
C PRO A 54 -5.32 10.37 3.56
N GLU A 55 -5.83 9.55 4.48
CA GLU A 55 -5.21 8.28 4.80
C GLU A 55 -5.33 7.34 3.58
N PRO A 56 -4.26 6.62 3.23
CA PRO A 56 -4.36 5.60 2.21
C PRO A 56 -5.32 4.48 2.63
N ASP A 57 -6.12 3.99 1.68
CA ASP A 57 -6.92 2.80 1.89
C ASP A 57 -6.00 1.56 1.88
N MET A 58 -5.52 1.20 3.06
CA MET A 58 -4.64 0.04 3.24
C MET A 58 -5.31 -1.28 2.89
N GLU A 59 -6.64 -1.34 2.94
CA GLU A 59 -7.41 -2.54 2.62
C GLU A 59 -7.47 -2.74 1.10
N ALA A 60 -7.60 -1.66 0.33
CA ALA A 60 -7.50 -1.68 -1.13
C ALA A 60 -6.09 -2.02 -1.66
N LEU A 61 -5.06 -1.88 -0.82
CA LEU A 61 -3.68 -2.25 -1.16
C LEU A 61 -3.38 -3.73 -0.87
N ARG A 62 -4.28 -4.46 -0.18
CA ARG A 62 -4.06 -5.88 0.07
C ARG A 62 -4.20 -6.68 -1.23
N ALA A 63 -3.29 -7.62 -1.41
CA ALA A 63 -3.44 -8.61 -2.46
C ALA A 63 -4.71 -9.43 -2.23
N GLU A 64 -5.18 -10.14 -3.27
CA GLU A 64 -6.21 -11.14 -3.08
C GLU A 64 -5.77 -12.11 -1.97
N TYR A 65 -6.63 -12.30 -0.97
CA TYR A 65 -6.30 -13.16 0.15
C TYR A 65 -6.22 -14.62 -0.31
N ILE A 66 -5.00 -15.16 -0.31
CA ILE A 66 -4.74 -16.57 -0.51
C ILE A 66 -4.35 -17.19 0.83
N ALA A 67 -5.19 -18.10 1.32
CA ALA A 67 -4.98 -18.76 2.60
C ALA A 67 -3.70 -19.62 2.59
N PRO A 68 -2.94 -19.63 3.69
CA PRO A 68 -1.80 -20.54 3.84
C PRO A 68 -2.27 -22.00 3.82
N GLN A 69 -1.52 -22.86 3.13
CA GLN A 69 -1.88 -24.27 2.91
C GLN A 69 -0.88 -25.24 3.56
N THR A 70 0.39 -24.85 3.66
CA THR A 70 1.44 -25.66 4.29
C THR A 70 1.66 -25.26 5.75
N GLU A 71 2.23 -26.18 6.55
CA GLU A 71 2.56 -25.91 7.95
C GLU A 71 3.48 -24.67 8.10
N THR A 72 4.45 -24.52 7.19
CA THR A 72 5.34 -23.36 7.16
C THR A 72 4.59 -22.06 6.88
N GLU A 73 3.71 -22.05 5.86
CA GLU A 73 2.92 -20.86 5.51
C GLU A 73 1.98 -20.46 6.65
N ILE A 74 1.35 -21.44 7.31
CA ILE A 74 0.47 -21.21 8.46
C ILE A 74 1.26 -20.55 9.58
N ARG A 75 2.42 -21.12 9.93
CA ARG A 75 3.28 -20.59 10.99
C ARG A 75 3.77 -19.17 10.69
N LEU A 76 4.16 -18.89 9.44
CA LEU A 76 4.61 -17.56 9.03
C LEU A 76 3.46 -16.54 9.09
N SER A 77 2.28 -16.90 8.59
CA SER A 77 1.09 -16.05 8.64
C SER A 77 0.73 -15.69 10.09
N GLU A 78 0.74 -16.66 11.01
CA GLU A 78 0.49 -16.41 12.45
C GLU A 78 1.49 -15.42 13.06
N ILE A 79 2.78 -15.55 12.73
CA ILE A 79 3.82 -14.64 13.22
C ILE A 79 3.57 -13.22 12.69
N TRP A 80 3.27 -13.09 11.40
CA TRP A 80 3.02 -11.78 10.79
C TRP A 80 1.75 -11.12 11.33
N GLN A 81 0.68 -11.88 11.55
CA GLN A 81 -0.53 -11.38 12.21
C GLN A 81 -0.20 -10.77 13.58
N GLN A 82 0.63 -11.43 14.38
CA GLN A 82 1.04 -10.94 15.70
C GLN A 82 1.93 -9.69 15.62
N VAL A 83 2.90 -9.68 14.70
CA VAL A 83 3.83 -8.55 14.54
C VAL A 83 3.13 -7.31 14.00
N LEU A 84 2.20 -7.48 13.07
CA LEU A 84 1.51 -6.38 12.38
C LEU A 84 0.17 -6.00 13.02
N GLY A 85 -0.34 -6.79 13.97
CA GLY A 85 -1.63 -6.57 14.60
C GLY A 85 -2.83 -6.76 13.66
N LEU A 86 -2.72 -7.69 12.70
CA LEU A 86 -3.73 -7.95 11.68
C LEU A 86 -4.47 -9.25 11.93
N GLU A 87 -5.77 -9.29 11.60
CA GLU A 87 -6.58 -10.51 11.75
C GLU A 87 -6.28 -11.58 10.69
N LYS A 88 -5.83 -11.17 9.49
CA LYS A 88 -5.52 -12.06 8.37
C LYS A 88 -4.28 -11.58 7.62
N VAL A 89 -3.45 -12.54 7.23
CA VAL A 89 -2.28 -12.36 6.35
C VAL A 89 -2.26 -13.52 5.37
N GLY A 90 -2.40 -13.22 4.08
CA GLY A 90 -2.31 -14.17 2.98
C GLY A 90 -0.86 -14.44 2.55
N ILE A 91 -0.63 -15.52 1.82
CA ILE A 91 0.72 -15.94 1.40
C ILE A 91 1.34 -15.04 0.31
N THR A 92 0.51 -14.24 -0.36
CA THR A 92 0.91 -13.28 -1.40
C THR A 92 1.03 -11.86 -0.87
N ASP A 93 0.72 -11.63 0.41
CA ASP A 93 0.82 -10.28 0.99
C ASP A 93 2.28 -9.87 1.15
N SER A 94 2.57 -8.61 0.80
CA SER A 94 3.87 -8.00 1.05
C SER A 94 3.94 -7.48 2.48
N PHE A 95 4.95 -7.90 3.25
CA PHE A 95 5.18 -7.44 4.63
C PHE A 95 5.17 -5.91 4.75
N PHE A 96 5.84 -5.24 3.81
CA PHE A 96 5.99 -3.79 3.83
C PHE A 96 4.71 -3.07 3.40
N GLU A 97 3.94 -3.67 2.48
CA GLU A 97 2.64 -3.11 2.08
C GLU A 97 1.62 -3.25 3.21
N LEU A 98 1.75 -4.28 4.06
CA LEU A 98 0.99 -4.43 5.30
C LEU A 98 1.45 -3.52 6.44
N GLY A 99 2.43 -2.64 6.23
CA GLY A 99 2.93 -1.69 7.23
C GLY A 99 4.10 -2.20 8.08
N GLY A 100 4.66 -3.36 7.74
CA GLY A 100 5.90 -3.85 8.35
C GLY A 100 7.11 -2.99 7.97
N HIS A 101 8.10 -2.93 8.85
CA HIS A 101 9.35 -2.19 8.61
C HIS A 101 10.55 -2.91 9.19
N SER A 102 11.75 -2.60 8.69
CA SER A 102 13.01 -3.07 9.26
C SER A 102 13.28 -2.30 10.56
N LEU A 103 13.31 -3.00 11.70
CA LEU A 103 13.64 -2.44 13.01
C LEU A 103 15.16 -2.29 13.22
#